data_AF-A0A2A4TI60-F1
#
_entry.id   AF-A0A2A4TI60-F1
#
_cell.length_a   1.000
_cell.length_b   1.000
_cell.length_c   1.000
_cell.angle_alpha   90.00
_cell.angle_beta   90.00
_cell.angle_gamma   90.00
#
_symmetry.space_group_name_H-M   'P 1'
#
loop_
_entity.id
_entity.type
_entity.pdbx_description
1 polymer ?
#
loop_
_entity_poly.entity_id
_entity_poly.type
_entity_poly.pdbx_seq_one_letter_code
_entity_poly.pdbx_strand_id
1 'polypeptide(L)'
;MQLLVITTVTEFEKDICNLFKKSQIDVYSTSNIQGQKFSPIKNMSDNWFSAHRDSLDSKLYFTFSSEEKIDIMLQNLEQYNAEHRTNNPAKAIVLPIEKFV
;
A
#
# COMPACT_ATOMS: atom_id res chain seq x y z
N MET A 1 3.47 16.10 12.80
CA MET A 1 2.42 15.44 11.99
C MET A 1 3.07 14.98 10.69
N GLN A 2 2.72 13.79 10.20
CA GLN A 2 3.27 13.25 8.96
C GLN A 2 2.15 12.70 8.09
N LEU A 3 2.40 12.61 6.79
CA LEU A 3 1.50 11.97 5.82
C LEU A 3 1.92 10.50 5.70
N LEU A 4 1.03 9.60 6.10
CA LEU A 4 1.16 8.18 5.83
C LEU A 4 0.38 7.84 4.58
N VAL A 5 1.02 7.15 3.63
CA VAL A 5 0.42 6.61 2.41
C VAL A 5 0.63 5.11 2.39
N ILE A 6 -0.44 4.34 2.20
CA ILE A 6 -0.39 2.88 2.08
C ILE A 6 -0.99 2.44 0.75
N THR A 7 -0.36 1.48 0.10
CA THR A 7 -0.87 0.82 -1.11
C THR A 7 -0.92 -0.67 -0.89
N THR A 8 -2.01 -1.29 -1.32
CA THR A 8 -2.21 -2.74 -1.24
C THR A 8 -3.14 -3.22 -2.36
N VAL A 9 -3.12 -4.50 -2.67
CA VAL A 9 -4.17 -5.14 -3.48
C VAL A 9 -5.49 -5.12 -2.72
N THR A 10 -6.61 -5.03 -3.46
CA THR A 10 -7.97 -4.90 -2.89
C THR A 10 -8.34 -6.05 -1.95
N GLU A 11 -7.79 -7.24 -2.17
CA GLU A 11 -8.03 -8.43 -1.34
C GLU A 11 -7.68 -8.22 0.15
N PHE A 12 -6.67 -7.38 0.45
CA PHE A 12 -6.22 -7.10 1.81
C PHE A 12 -6.91 -5.90 2.46
N GLU A 13 -7.99 -5.37 1.86
CA GLU A 13 -8.67 -4.19 2.38
C GLU A 13 -9.12 -4.35 3.84
N LYS A 14 -9.70 -5.50 4.17
CA LYS A 14 -10.17 -5.77 5.55
C LYS A 14 -9.02 -5.77 6.55
N ASP A 15 -7.88 -6.33 6.15
CA ASP A 15 -6.70 -6.41 7.01
C ASP A 15 -6.12 -5.03 7.26
N ILE A 16 -5.94 -4.23 6.20
CA ILE A 16 -5.46 -2.84 6.33
C ILE A 16 -6.39 -2.00 7.21
N CYS A 17 -7.71 -2.12 7.04
CA CYS A 17 -8.68 -1.46 7.92
C CYS A 17 -8.52 -1.86 9.40
N ASN A 18 -8.19 -3.13 9.68
CA ASN A 18 -7.92 -3.59 11.04
C ASN A 18 -6.59 -3.04 11.57
N LEU A 19 -5.57 -2.91 10.74
CA LEU A 19 -4.29 -2.31 11.12
C LEU A 19 -4.44 -0.82 11.48
N PHE A 20 -5.26 -0.06 10.74
CA PHE A 20 -5.61 1.33 11.09
C PHE A 20 -6.24 1.42 12.49
N LYS A 21 -7.20 0.53 12.80
CA LYS A 21 -7.84 0.45 14.13
C LYS A 21 -6.85 0.11 15.24
N LYS A 22 -6.00 -0.92 15.02
CA LYS A 22 -4.96 -1.33 16.00
C LYS A 22 -3.97 -0.20 16.30
N SER A 23 -3.73 0.66 15.32
CA SER A 23 -2.80 1.79 15.42
C SER A 23 -3.47 3.07 15.92
N GLN A 24 -4.74 3.00 16.34
CA GLN A 24 -5.53 4.13 16.82
C GLN A 24 -5.61 5.29 15.81
N ILE A 25 -5.61 4.96 14.51
CA ILE A 25 -5.83 5.92 13.41
C ILE A 25 -7.28 5.77 12.95
N ASP A 26 -8.14 6.65 13.46
CA ASP A 26 -9.58 6.58 13.22
C ASP A 26 -10.01 7.23 11.91
N VAL A 27 -9.18 8.14 11.37
CA VAL A 27 -9.47 8.90 10.16
C VAL A 27 -8.41 8.63 9.11
N TYR A 28 -8.83 8.12 7.97
CA TYR A 28 -8.03 7.96 6.76
C TYR A 28 -8.95 8.09 5.56
N SER A 29 -8.37 8.48 4.43
CA SER A 29 -9.05 8.56 3.14
C SER A 29 -8.56 7.44 2.23
N THR A 30 -9.38 7.06 1.26
CA THR A 30 -9.04 5.99 0.31
C THR A 30 -9.30 6.38 -1.13
N SER A 31 -8.58 5.75 -2.06
CA SER A 31 -8.81 5.86 -3.49
C SER A 31 -8.56 4.51 -4.16
N ASN A 32 -9.38 4.16 -5.15
CA ASN A 32 -9.16 2.98 -5.98
C ASN A 32 -8.07 3.28 -7.00
N ILE A 33 -7.07 2.41 -7.08
CA ILE A 33 -5.94 2.53 -8.00
C ILE A 33 -5.71 1.20 -8.72
N GLN A 34 -4.99 1.23 -9.83
CA GLN A 34 -4.56 0.00 -10.52
C GLN A 34 -3.04 -0.09 -10.48
N GLY A 35 -2.54 -1.18 -9.88
CA GLY A 35 -1.13 -1.53 -9.96
C GLY A 35 -0.82 -2.12 -11.32
N GLN A 36 0.22 -1.62 -11.99
CA GLN A 36 0.72 -2.21 -13.24
C GLN A 36 2.11 -2.76 -13.00
N LYS A 37 2.33 -4.02 -13.39
CA LYS A 37 3.66 -4.63 -13.39
C LYS A 37 4.00 -5.05 -14.81
N PHE A 38 5.14 -4.58 -15.30
CA PHE A 38 5.70 -5.10 -16.54
C PHE A 38 6.42 -6.41 -16.24
N SER A 39 6.02 -7.49 -16.91
CA SER A 39 6.80 -8.73 -16.94
C SER A 39 7.99 -8.53 -17.87
N PRO A 40 9.24 -8.85 -17.45
CA PRO A 40 10.38 -8.77 -18.33
C PRO A 40 10.18 -9.71 -19.52
N ILE A 41 10.38 -9.19 -20.73
CA ILE A 41 10.29 -9.95 -21.98
C ILE A 41 11.37 -11.03 -21.93
N LYS A 42 10.99 -12.29 -21.68
CA LYS A 42 11.94 -13.40 -21.63
C LYS A 42 12.41 -13.82 -23.03
N ASN A 43 11.61 -13.58 -24.07
CA ASN A 43 11.93 -13.91 -25.45
C ASN A 43 11.61 -12.74 -26.38
N MET A 44 12.53 -12.35 -27.26
CA MET A 44 12.30 -11.30 -28.28
C MET A 44 11.16 -11.65 -29.27
N SER A 45 10.72 -12.92 -29.32
CA SER A 45 9.56 -13.37 -30.09
C SER A 45 8.21 -13.07 -29.44
N ASP A 46 8.18 -12.71 -28.16
CA ASP A 46 6.97 -12.29 -27.47
C ASP A 46 6.66 -10.83 -27.85
N ASN A 47 6.16 -10.68 -29.07
CA ASN A 47 5.27 -9.62 -29.54
C ASN A 47 5.32 -8.31 -28.74
N TRP A 48 6.01 -7.33 -29.31
CA TRP A 48 6.07 -5.92 -28.88
C TRP A 48 4.69 -5.26 -28.61
N PHE A 49 3.59 -5.85 -29.10
CA PHE A 49 2.21 -5.40 -28.87
C PHE A 49 1.42 -6.22 -27.84
N SER A 50 1.95 -7.36 -27.36
CA SER A 50 1.28 -8.24 -26.40
C SER A 50 2.08 -8.45 -25.12
N ALA A 51 2.87 -7.45 -24.71
CA ALA A 51 3.34 -7.37 -23.33
C ALA A 51 2.11 -7.36 -22.42
N HIS A 52 1.75 -8.54 -21.89
CA HIS A 52 0.64 -8.71 -20.96
C HIS A 52 0.88 -7.76 -19.79
N ARG A 53 0.06 -6.71 -19.71
CA ARG A 53 0.02 -5.83 -18.54
C ARG A 53 -0.85 -6.53 -17.53
N ASP A 54 -0.22 -7.20 -16.57
CA ASP A 54 -0.95 -7.65 -15.40
C ASP A 54 -1.32 -6.41 -14.59
N SER A 55 -2.58 -6.01 -14.70
CA SER A 55 -3.18 -4.98 -13.87
C SER A 55 -3.82 -5.64 -12.65
N LEU A 56 -3.49 -5.14 -11.46
CA LEU A 56 -4.11 -5.57 -10.22
C LEU A 56 -4.94 -4.43 -9.64
N ASP A 57 -6.21 -4.71 -9.37
CA ASP A 57 -7.05 -3.81 -8.61
C ASP A 57 -6.46 -3.64 -7.20
N SER A 58 -6.22 -2.39 -6.86
CA SER A 58 -5.47 -1.99 -5.68
C SER A 58 -6.15 -0.80 -5.01
N LYS A 59 -5.76 -0.54 -3.77
CA LYS A 59 -6.31 0.54 -2.97
C LYS A 59 -5.19 1.37 -2.36
N LEU A 60 -5.34 2.68 -2.50
CA LEU A 60 -4.56 3.70 -1.84
C LEU A 60 -5.27 4.11 -0.56
N TYR A 61 -4.54 4.17 0.54
CA TYR A 61 -4.97 4.75 1.80
C TYR A 61 -4.04 5.89 2.15
N PHE A 62 -4.57 6.99 2.69
CA PHE A 62 -3.73 8.06 3.20
C PHE A 62 -4.34 8.73 4.42
N THR A 63 -3.47 9.20 5.31
CA THR A 63 -3.86 9.87 6.55
C THR A 63 -2.78 10.83 7.03
N PHE A 64 -3.21 11.83 7.79
CA PHE A 64 -2.36 12.74 8.54
C PHE A 64 -2.41 12.33 10.01
N SER A 65 -1.27 11.96 10.59
CA SER A 65 -1.25 11.48 11.98
C SER A 65 0.02 11.87 12.75
N SER A 66 0.04 11.56 14.04
CA SER A 66 1.25 11.69 14.87
C SER A 66 2.25 10.61 14.51
N GLU A 67 3.53 10.91 14.74
CA GLU A 67 4.64 9.97 14.50
C GLU A 67 4.45 8.68 15.29
N GLU A 68 4.07 8.77 16.57
CA GLU A 68 3.77 7.60 17.42
C GLU A 68 2.73 6.64 16.79
N LYS A 69 1.61 7.17 16.28
CA LYS A 69 0.57 6.34 15.65
C LYS A 69 1.04 5.72 14.33
N ILE A 70 1.86 6.46 13.59
CA ILE A 70 2.46 5.98 12.34
C ILE A 70 3.46 4.88 12.62
N ASP A 71 4.30 5.01 13.64
CA ASP A 71 5.27 3.99 14.03
C ASP A 71 4.57 2.69 14.44
N ILE A 72 3.49 2.77 15.23
CA ILE A 72 2.65 1.61 15.57
C ILE A 72 2.08 0.97 14.29
N MET A 73 1.61 1.79 13.34
CA MET A 73 1.08 1.29 12.06
C MET A 73 2.15 0.60 11.22
N LEU A 74 3.36 1.16 11.14
CA LEU A 74 4.47 0.55 10.42
C LEU A 74 4.88 -0.78 11.03
N GLN A 75 5.03 -0.86 12.34
CA GLN A 75 5.35 -2.10 13.05
C GLN A 75 4.29 -3.18 12.80
N ASN A 76 3.01 -2.81 12.92
CA ASN A 76 1.89 -3.72 12.65
C ASN A 76 1.85 -4.20 11.18
N LEU A 77 2.17 -3.31 10.23
CA LEU A 77 2.21 -3.63 8.80
C LEU A 77 3.40 -4.55 8.44
N GLU A 78 4.56 -4.31 9.04
CA GLU A 78 5.73 -5.19 8.90
C GLU A 78 5.44 -6.59 9.42
N GLN A 79 4.82 -6.70 10.60
CA GLN A 79 4.40 -7.99 11.15
C GLN A 79 3.38 -8.67 10.22
N TYR A 80 2.37 -7.94 9.74
CA TYR A 80 1.37 -8.46 8.81
C TYR A 80 2.01 -9.04 7.54
N ASN A 81 2.93 -8.29 6.92
CA ASN A 81 3.64 -8.72 5.71
C ASN A 81 4.56 -9.93 5.97
N ALA A 82 5.15 -10.05 7.17
CA ALA A 82 5.98 -11.19 7.53
C ALA A 82 5.17 -12.49 7.70
N GLU A 83 3.96 -12.38 8.25
CA GLU A 83 3.02 -13.50 8.43
C GLU A 83 2.38 -13.93 7.10
N HIS A 84 2.09 -12.97 6.22
CA HIS A 84 1.43 -13.20 4.93
C HIS A 84 2.43 -13.09 3.78
N ARG A 85 3.14 -14.19 3.48
CA ARG A 85 4.06 -14.26 2.34
C ARG A 85 3.29 -14.24 1.02
N THR A 86 3.08 -13.04 0.49
CA THR A 86 2.44 -12.78 -0.81
C THR A 86 3.43 -12.16 -1.79
N ASN A 87 3.16 -12.32 -3.08
CA ASN A 87 3.87 -11.61 -4.15
C ASN A 87 3.51 -10.11 -4.21
N ASN A 88 2.48 -9.68 -3.49
CA ASN A 88 1.96 -8.32 -3.46
C ASN A 88 1.85 -7.81 -2.00
N PRO A 89 2.97 -7.64 -1.27
CA PRO A 89 2.93 -7.14 0.09
C PRO A 89 2.41 -5.70 0.11
N ALA A 90 1.73 -5.32 1.20
CA ALA A 90 1.29 -3.96 1.40
C ALA A 90 2.51 -3.04 1.60
N LYS A 91 2.50 -1.86 1.02
CA LYS A 91 3.60 -0.88 1.09
C LYS A 91 3.14 0.38 1.81
N ALA A 92 3.93 0.86 2.76
CA ALA A 92 3.73 2.12 3.45
C ALA A 92 4.86 3.10 3.12
N ILE A 93 4.51 4.39 3.01
CA ILE A 93 5.43 5.50 2.81
C ILE A 93 5.03 6.60 3.80
N VAL A 94 6.02 7.18 4.47
CA VAL A 94 5.83 8.31 5.38
C VAL A 94 6.51 9.54 4.79
N LEU A 95 5.77 10.63 4.67
CA LEU A 95 6.30 11.92 4.23
C LEU A 95 6.22 12.94 5.38
N PRO A 96 7.30 13.67 5.67
CA PRO A 96 7.26 14.74 6.65
C PRO A 96 6.39 15.89 6.15
N ILE A 97 5.66 16.54 7.06
CA ILE A 97 4.83 17.71 6.77
C ILE A 97 5.34 18.89 7.57
N GLU A 98 5.74 19.93 6.86
CA GLU A 98 6.26 21.15 7.48
C GLU A 98 5.14 22.11 7.90
N LYS A 99 4.06 22.18 7.11
CA LYS A 99 2.94 23.12 7.31
C LYS A 99 1.62 22.48 6.95
N PHE A 100 0.59 22.72 7.76
CA PHE A 100 -0.79 22.27 7.58
C PHE A 100 -1.74 23.23 8.30
N VAL A 101 -3.03 23.15 8.01
CA VAL A 101 -4.12 23.93 8.66
C VAL A 101 -5.10 22.97 9.28
#